data_AF-Q8ZMS6-F1
#
_entry.id   AF-Q8ZMS6-F1
#
_cell.length_a   1.000
_cell.length_b   1.000
_cell.length_c   1.000
_cell.angle_alpha   90.00
_cell.angle_beta   90.00
_cell.angle_gamma   90.00
#
_symmetry.space_group_name_H-M   'P 1'
#
loop_
_entity.id
_entity.type
_entity.pdbx_description
1 polymer ?
#
loop_
_entity_poly.entity_id
_entity_poly.type
_entity_poly.pdbx_seq_one_letter_code
_entity_poly.pdbx_strand_id
1 'polypeptide(L)'
;MNSWQKSEPTNTTAQWMSSIEVTFMRIEIMIDKEQKISQSTLDALESELYRNLRPLYPKTVIRIRKGSSNGVELTGLQLDEERKQVMKIMQKVWEDDSWLH
;
A
#
# COMPACT_ATOMS: atom_id res chain seq x y z
N MET A 1 -39.98 16.20 -44.31
CA MET A 1 -39.64 16.50 -42.91
C MET A 1 -38.74 15.38 -42.44
N ASN A 2 -37.44 15.53 -42.61
CA ASN A 2 -36.49 14.42 -42.52
C ASN A 2 -35.68 14.70 -41.25
N SER A 3 -36.18 14.23 -40.10
CA SER A 3 -35.53 14.46 -38.82
C SER A 3 -34.28 13.61 -38.74
N TRP A 4 -33.13 14.27 -38.79
CA TRP A 4 -31.85 13.70 -38.41
C TRP A 4 -31.94 13.22 -36.96
N GLN A 5 -32.23 11.93 -36.78
CA GLN A 5 -32.03 11.25 -35.51
C GLN A 5 -30.52 11.26 -35.27
N LYS A 6 -30.11 12.23 -34.45
CA LYS A 6 -28.80 12.26 -33.82
C LYS A 6 -28.62 10.92 -33.12
N SER A 7 -27.88 10.00 -33.74
CA SER A 7 -27.45 8.78 -33.09
C SER A 7 -26.55 9.20 -31.94
N GLU A 8 -27.08 9.14 -30.71
CA GLU A 8 -26.31 9.37 -29.51
C GLU A 8 -25.13 8.37 -29.52
N PRO A 9 -23.88 8.84 -29.52
CA PRO A 9 -22.74 7.95 -29.53
C PRO A 9 -22.77 7.12 -28.26
N THR A 10 -22.98 5.82 -28.42
CA THR A 10 -22.93 4.78 -27.40
C THR A 10 -21.52 4.70 -26.83
N ASN A 11 -21.16 5.66 -25.98
CA ASN A 11 -19.89 5.69 -25.28
C ASN A 11 -20.13 5.88 -23.78
N THR A 12 -21.01 5.05 -23.21
CA THR A 12 -21.33 5.07 -21.77
C THR A 12 -20.57 4.00 -20.99
N THR A 13 -19.79 3.13 -21.67
CA THR A 13 -19.08 2.03 -20.98
C THR A 13 -17.64 2.40 -20.62
N ALA A 14 -17.00 3.35 -21.31
CA ALA A 14 -15.60 3.70 -21.06
C ALA A 14 -15.40 4.62 -19.85
N GLN A 15 -16.44 5.30 -19.36
CA GLN A 15 -16.29 6.38 -18.37
C GLN A 15 -16.15 5.88 -16.92
N TRP A 16 -16.48 4.63 -16.60
CA TRP A 16 -16.36 4.10 -15.23
C TRP A 16 -14.99 3.49 -14.90
N MET A 17 -14.08 3.36 -15.86
CA MET A 17 -12.77 2.74 -15.59
C MET A 17 -11.68 3.74 -15.15
N SER A 18 -11.91 5.06 -15.24
CA SER A 18 -10.80 6.03 -15.10
C SER A 18 -10.32 6.32 -13.68
N SER A 19 -10.88 5.72 -12.63
CA SER A 19 -10.41 5.97 -11.27
C SER A 19 -10.36 4.70 -10.41
N ILE A 20 -9.79 3.63 -10.95
CA ILE A 20 -8.79 2.92 -10.11
C ILE A 20 -7.60 3.88 -10.04
N GLU A 21 -7.77 4.99 -9.30
CA GLU A 21 -6.68 5.87 -8.93
C GLU A 21 -5.67 4.94 -8.29
N VAL A 22 -4.58 4.64 -8.99
CA VAL A 22 -3.45 3.97 -8.35
C VAL A 22 -2.92 4.99 -7.36
N THR A 23 -3.46 4.95 -6.15
CA THR A 23 -3.14 5.86 -5.06
C THR A 23 -1.73 5.57 -4.60
N PHE A 24 -1.01 6.63 -4.26
CA PHE A 24 0.28 6.50 -3.62
C PHE A 24 0.02 6.13 -2.16
N MET A 25 0.25 4.86 -1.82
CA MET A 25 0.22 4.43 -0.42
C MET A 25 1.59 4.66 0.20
N ARG A 26 1.61 5.23 1.41
CA ARG A 26 2.83 5.39 2.19
C ARG A 26 2.69 4.73 3.55
N ILE A 27 3.72 3.97 3.91
CA ILE A 27 3.85 3.27 5.19
C ILE A 27 5.08 3.82 5.89
N GLU A 28 4.88 4.37 7.08
CA GLU A 28 5.96 4.85 7.92
C GLU A 28 5.99 3.98 9.18
N ILE A 29 7.13 3.32 9.41
CA ILE A 29 7.35 2.44 10.56
C ILE A 29 8.39 3.09 11.46
N MET A 30 8.00 3.36 12.70
CA MET A 30 8.89 3.80 13.76
C MET A 30 9.23 2.60 14.63
N ILE A 31 10.51 2.35 14.83
CA ILE A 31 11.05 1.32 15.71
C ILE A 31 11.74 2.00 16.89
N ASP A 32 11.40 1.61 18.10
CA ASP A 32 12.10 2.08 19.30
C ASP A 32 13.60 1.77 19.17
N LYS A 33 14.42 2.83 19.26
CA LYS A 33 15.88 2.74 19.20
C LYS A 33 16.47 1.81 20.26
N GLU A 34 15.79 1.61 21.39
CA GLU A 34 16.26 0.76 22.49
C GLU A 34 16.15 -0.75 22.18
N GLN A 35 15.37 -1.15 21.16
CA GLN A 35 15.30 -2.56 20.72
C GLN A 35 16.57 -3.07 20.04
N LYS A 36 17.55 -2.19 19.74
CA LYS A 36 18.86 -2.53 19.17
C LYS A 36 18.80 -3.37 17.88
N ILE A 37 17.74 -3.21 17.08
CA ILE A 37 17.60 -3.89 15.79
C ILE A 37 18.65 -3.36 14.80
N SER A 38 19.34 -4.29 14.13
CA SER A 38 20.38 -3.97 13.16
C SER A 38 19.79 -3.33 11.91
N GLN A 39 20.57 -2.50 11.20
CA GLN A 39 20.09 -1.90 9.95
C GLN A 39 19.78 -2.97 8.88
N SER A 40 20.63 -4.01 8.79
CA SER A 40 20.41 -5.13 7.87
C SER A 40 19.07 -5.83 8.09
N THR A 41 18.67 -5.99 9.36
CA THR A 41 17.37 -6.56 9.72
C THR A 41 16.22 -5.65 9.27
N LEU A 42 16.37 -4.32 9.41
CA LEU A 42 15.36 -3.36 8.94
C LEU A 42 15.26 -3.34 7.41
N ASP A 43 16.39 -3.42 6.70
CA ASP A 43 16.43 -3.45 5.24
C ASP A 43 15.79 -4.74 4.68
N ALA A 44 16.01 -5.87 5.36
CA ALA A 44 15.35 -7.14 5.05
C ALA A 44 13.84 -7.04 5.23
N LEU A 45 13.38 -6.52 6.37
CA LEU A 45 11.96 -6.27 6.63
C LEU A 45 11.33 -5.35 5.58
N GLU A 46 12.01 -4.24 5.21
CA GLU A 46 11.54 -3.34 4.17
C GLU A 46 11.36 -4.07 2.83
N SER A 47 12.32 -4.91 2.46
CA SER A 47 12.28 -5.71 1.23
C SER A 47 11.12 -6.71 1.21
N GLU A 48 10.87 -7.37 2.35
CA GLU A 48 9.74 -8.29 2.54
C GLU A 48 8.39 -7.61 2.42
N LEU A 49 8.24 -6.46 3.06
CA LEU A 49 7.02 -5.68 2.99
C LEU A 49 6.75 -5.22 1.56
N TYR A 50 7.77 -4.77 0.83
CA TYR A 50 7.61 -4.45 -0.59
C TYR A 50 7.19 -5.66 -1.41
N ARG A 51 7.78 -6.84 -1.19
CA ARG A 51 7.43 -8.07 -1.92
C ARG A 51 5.96 -8.44 -1.74
N ASN A 52 5.43 -8.28 -0.54
CA ASN A 52 4.06 -8.64 -0.22
C ASN A 52 3.03 -7.56 -0.58
N LEU A 53 3.41 -6.28 -0.53
CA LEU A 53 2.47 -5.17 -0.74
C LEU A 53 2.42 -4.66 -2.18
N ARG A 54 3.56 -4.61 -2.91
CA ARG A 54 3.59 -4.05 -4.28
C ARG A 54 2.69 -4.78 -5.29
N PRO A 55 2.45 -6.10 -5.22
CA PRO A 55 1.51 -6.75 -6.13
C PRO A 55 0.09 -6.20 -6.04
N LEU A 56 -0.33 -5.73 -4.85
CA LEU A 56 -1.67 -5.20 -4.59
C LEU A 56 -1.70 -3.67 -4.63
N TYR A 57 -0.61 -3.02 -4.18
CA TYR A 57 -0.46 -1.59 -4.08
C TYR A 57 0.84 -1.16 -4.79
N PRO A 58 0.86 -1.08 -6.13
CA PRO A 58 2.09 -0.91 -6.91
C PRO A 58 2.89 0.35 -6.57
N LYS A 59 2.20 1.42 -6.16
CA LYS A 59 2.81 2.71 -5.78
C LYS A 59 2.99 2.85 -4.26
N THR A 60 3.36 1.75 -3.59
CA THR A 60 3.71 1.78 -2.16
C THR A 60 5.09 2.38 -1.96
N VAL A 61 5.20 3.28 -0.99
CA VAL A 61 6.47 3.77 -0.43
C VAL A 61 6.53 3.38 1.04
N ILE A 62 7.58 2.68 1.43
CA ILE A 62 7.83 2.26 2.81
C ILE A 62 9.03 3.03 3.33
N ARG A 63 8.96 3.47 4.58
CA ARG A 63 10.10 4.05 5.29
C ARG A 63 10.12 3.55 6.71
N ILE A 64 11.24 2.95 7.09
CA ILE A 64 11.49 2.46 8.44
C ILE A 64 12.51 3.40 9.11
N ARG A 65 12.20 3.89 10.31
CA ARG A 65 13.09 4.77 11.08
C ARG A 65 13.19 4.30 12.53
N LYS A 66 14.29 4.68 13.18
CA LYS A 66 14.45 4.56 14.63
C LYS A 66 13.88 5.80 15.33
N GLY A 67 13.15 5.60 16.42
CA GLY A 67 12.50 6.66 17.20
C GLY A 67 12.46 6.36 18.69
N SER A 68 11.68 7.14 19.43
CA SER A 68 11.46 6.98 20.88
C SER A 68 10.44 5.92 21.24
N SER A 69 9.66 5.43 20.28
CA SER A 69 8.62 4.44 20.47
C SER A 69 8.32 3.70 19.17
N ASN A 70 7.66 2.55 19.29
CA ASN A 70 7.13 1.83 18.15
C ASN A 70 5.88 2.50 17.60
N GLY A 71 5.70 2.46 16.28
CA GLY A 71 4.50 2.96 15.63
C GLY A 71 4.44 2.60 14.15
N VAL A 72 3.23 2.52 13.62
CA VAL A 72 2.97 2.33 12.18
C VAL A 72 1.94 3.37 11.75
N GLU A 73 2.25 4.12 10.70
CA GLU A 73 1.35 5.07 10.09
C GLU A 73 1.11 4.70 8.62
N LEU A 74 -0.18 4.66 8.24
CA LEU A 74 -0.63 4.35 6.88
C LEU A 74 -1.36 5.55 6.29
N THR A 75 -0.87 6.03 5.16
CA THR A 75 -1.43 7.15 4.40
C THR A 75 -1.71 6.76 2.96
N GLY A 76 -2.68 7.41 2.31
CA GLY A 76 -3.08 7.10 0.92
C GLY A 76 -4.12 6.00 0.77
N LEU A 77 -4.68 5.49 1.87
CA LEU A 77 -5.81 4.56 1.90
C LEU A 77 -7.07 5.31 2.32
N GLN A 78 -8.16 5.13 1.57
CA GLN A 78 -9.42 5.82 1.84
C GLN A 78 -10.41 4.94 2.59
N LEU A 79 -10.39 3.63 2.33
CA LEU A 79 -11.32 2.69 2.92
C LEU A 79 -10.68 1.99 4.13
N ASP A 80 -11.44 1.91 5.23
CA ASP A 80 -10.97 1.19 6.43
C ASP A 80 -10.67 -0.29 6.15
N GLU A 81 -11.38 -0.90 5.20
CA GLU A 81 -11.15 -2.29 4.82
C GLU A 81 -9.80 -2.48 4.11
N GLU A 82 -9.39 -1.53 3.27
CA GLU A 82 -8.05 -1.53 2.66
C GLU A 82 -6.98 -1.40 3.74
N ARG A 83 -7.18 -0.51 4.72
CA ARG A 83 -6.27 -0.35 5.85
C ARG A 83 -6.14 -1.66 6.64
N LYS A 84 -7.25 -2.35 6.93
CA LYS A 84 -7.21 -3.66 7.60
C LYS A 84 -6.47 -4.71 6.77
N GLN A 85 -6.70 -4.75 5.46
CA GLN A 85 -6.01 -5.68 4.57
C GLN A 85 -4.50 -5.45 4.58
N VAL A 86 -4.05 -4.19 4.48
CA VAL A 86 -2.63 -3.83 4.55
C VAL A 86 -2.04 -4.23 5.91
N MET A 87 -2.72 -3.90 7.02
CA MET A 87 -2.27 -4.29 8.35
C MET A 87 -2.15 -5.82 8.51
N LYS A 88 -3.09 -6.58 7.94
CA LYS A 88 -3.05 -8.05 7.96
C LYS A 88 -1.84 -8.61 7.19
N ILE A 89 -1.50 -8.00 6.06
CA ILE A 89 -0.31 -8.38 5.28
C ILE A 89 0.97 -8.06 6.06
N MET A 90 1.04 -6.86 6.65
CA MET A 90 2.19 -6.45 7.46
C MET A 90 2.40 -7.37 8.66
N GLN A 91 1.32 -7.72 9.36
CA GLN A 91 1.37 -8.66 10.48
C GLN A 91 1.87 -10.03 10.02
N LYS A 92 1.36 -10.55 8.89
CA LYS A 92 1.82 -11.83 8.35
C LYS A 92 3.33 -11.83 8.05
N VAL A 93 3.85 -10.75 7.45
CA VAL A 93 5.30 -10.62 7.19
C VAL A 93 6.09 -10.60 8.49
N TRP A 94 5.60 -9.89 9.49
CA TRP A 94 6.24 -9.81 10.80
C TRP A 94 6.28 -11.16 11.52
N GLU A 95 5.23 -11.98 11.39
CA GLU A 95 5.13 -13.29 12.04
C GLU A 95 5.84 -14.43 11.27
N ASP A 96 6.15 -14.24 9.98
CA ASP A 96 6.74 -15.31 9.15
C ASP A 96 8.23 -15.58 9.47
N ASP A 97 8.94 -14.65 10.15
CA ASP A 97 10.36 -14.68 10.57
C ASP A 97 11.40 -15.13 9.50
N SER A 98 10.95 -15.48 8.29
CA SER A 98 11.70 -16.10 7.19
C SER A 98 12.76 -15.18 6.60
N TRP A 99 12.72 -13.90 6.96
CA TRP A 99 13.60 -12.82 6.51
C TRP A 99 14.71 -12.48 7.50
N LEU A 100 14.80 -13.17 8.63
CA LEU A 100 15.88 -13.02 9.61
C LEU A 100 17.15 -13.84 9.30
N HIS A 101 17.16 -14.60 8.20
CA HIS A 101 18.20 -15.58 7.87
C HIS A 101 19.30 -15.04 6.94
#